data_AF-A0A524PSQ0-F1
#
_entry.id   AF-A0A524PSQ0-F1
#
_cell.length_a   1.000
_cell.length_b   1.000
_cell.length_c   1.000
_cell.angle_alpha   90.00
_cell.angle_beta   90.00
_cell.angle_gamma   90.00
#
_symmetry.space_group_name_H-M   'P 1'
#
loop_
_entity.id
_entity.type
_entity.pdbx_description
1 polymer ?
#
loop_
_entity_poly.entity_id
_entity_poly.type
_entity_poly.pdbx_seq_one_letter_code
_entity_poly.pdbx_strand_id
1 'polypeptide(L)'
;MEKEKVNELKKVLKKRLNRPMRYYLDACTRCGLCYDTCHAYKGDPRKEYSPVGRAETVRRLYKKYTRPSGFLLPYWGDASKFDETVMERLYEAAWSCTGCRRCMVNCPFAVDTGMMMGVV
;
A
#
# COMPACT_ATOMS: atom_id res chain seq x y z
N MET A 1 -16.17 -12.72 3.57
CA MET A 1 -15.02 -13.55 3.09
C MET A 1 -14.79 -14.85 3.86
N GLU A 2 -14.59 -15.94 3.13
CA GLU A 2 -14.27 -17.28 3.64
C GLU A 2 -12.84 -17.39 4.20
N LYS A 3 -12.65 -18.13 5.31
CA LYS A 3 -11.35 -18.22 6.03
C LYS A 3 -10.22 -18.78 5.16
N GLU A 4 -10.54 -19.69 4.25
CA GLU A 4 -9.59 -20.30 3.32
C GLU A 4 -9.00 -19.26 2.36
N LYS A 5 -9.86 -18.47 1.71
CA LYS A 5 -9.45 -17.37 0.81
C LYS A 5 -8.55 -16.35 1.51
N VAL A 6 -8.87 -16.00 2.76
CA VAL A 6 -8.05 -15.09 3.57
C VAL A 6 -6.66 -15.68 3.84
N ASN A 7 -6.53 -16.99 4.03
CA ASN A 7 -5.24 -17.63 4.23
C ASN A 7 -4.40 -17.67 2.95
N GLU A 8 -5.03 -17.90 1.79
CA GLU A 8 -4.34 -17.82 0.50
C GLU A 8 -3.83 -16.40 0.22
N LEU A 9 -4.65 -15.37 0.47
CA LEU A 9 -4.22 -13.97 0.32
C LEU A 9 -3.02 -13.63 1.22
N LYS A 10 -2.98 -14.14 2.45
CA LYS A 10 -1.79 -13.98 3.33
C LYS A 10 -0.55 -14.64 2.73
N LYS A 11 -0.67 -15.82 2.12
CA LYS A 11 0.45 -16.50 1.47
C LYS A 11 0.95 -15.69 0.27
N VAL A 12 0.05 -15.19 -0.57
CA VAL A 12 0.38 -14.33 -1.72
C VAL A 12 1.10 -13.07 -1.26
N LEU A 13 0.53 -12.36 -0.27
CA LEU A 13 1.13 -11.15 0.29
C LEU A 13 2.55 -11.41 0.80
N LYS A 14 2.75 -12.47 1.58
CA LYS A 14 4.08 -12.84 2.09
C LYS A 14 5.07 -13.20 0.98
N LYS A 15 4.61 -13.88 -0.08
CA LYS A 15 5.43 -14.28 -1.23
C LYS A 15 5.85 -13.07 -2.08
N ARG A 16 4.95 -12.09 -2.27
CA ARG A 16 5.21 -10.90 -3.10
C ARG A 16 6.01 -9.81 -2.35
N LEU A 17 5.96 -9.79 -1.02
CA LEU A 17 6.73 -8.86 -0.17
C LEU A 17 8.24 -9.19 -0.16
N ASN A 18 8.96 -8.64 -1.13
CA ASN A 18 10.43 -8.65 -1.17
C ASN A 18 11.06 -7.61 -0.22
N ARG A 19 12.38 -7.67 -0.06
CA ARG A 19 13.14 -6.78 0.85
C ARG A 19 12.94 -5.28 0.55
N PRO A 20 13.08 -4.80 -0.71
CA PRO A 20 12.85 -3.39 -1.04
C PRO A 20 11.47 -2.89 -0.62
N MET A 21 10.42 -3.68 -0.87
CA MET A 21 9.06 -3.29 -0.50
C MET A 21 8.87 -3.09 0.99
N ARG A 22 9.53 -3.90 1.84
CA ARG A 22 9.48 -3.71 3.30
C ARG A 22 10.09 -2.37 3.69
N TYR A 23 11.22 -1.99 3.10
CA TYR A 23 11.82 -0.67 3.31
C TYR A 23 10.90 0.46 2.87
N TYR A 24 10.27 0.37 1.70
CA TYR A 24 9.34 1.39 1.22
C TYR A 24 8.11 1.57 2.13
N LEU A 25 7.60 0.47 2.67
CA LEU A 25 6.46 0.48 3.59
C LEU A 25 6.83 1.11 4.94
N ASP A 26 8.08 1.02 5.37
CA ASP A 26 8.56 1.56 6.64
C ASP A 26 9.14 2.98 6.54
N ALA A 27 9.79 3.34 5.43
CA ALA A 27 10.52 4.60 5.27
C ALA A 27 9.61 5.81 4.98
N CYS A 28 8.38 5.58 4.53
CA CYS A 28 7.48 6.65 4.16
C CYS A 28 7.06 7.49 5.38
N THR A 29 7.46 8.77 5.40
CA THR A 29 7.11 9.73 6.47
C THR A 29 5.78 10.46 6.23
N ARG A 30 5.07 10.13 5.14
CA ARG A 30 3.82 10.80 4.71
C ARG A 30 3.97 12.31 4.49
N CYS A 31 5.13 12.75 3.99
CA CYS A 31 5.44 14.17 3.73
C CYS A 31 4.65 14.81 2.57
N GLY A 32 4.00 14.03 1.70
CA GLY A 32 3.13 14.56 0.65
C GLY A 32 3.83 15.03 -0.64
N LEU A 33 5.17 15.09 -0.68
CA LEU A 33 5.93 15.57 -1.85
C LEU A 33 5.64 14.83 -3.17
N CYS A 34 5.15 13.60 -3.11
CA CYS A 34 4.81 12.81 -4.29
C CYS A 34 3.41 13.09 -4.86
N TYR A 35 2.55 13.86 -4.20
CA TYR A 35 1.15 14.11 -4.61
C TYR A 35 1.08 14.79 -5.99
N ASP A 36 1.67 15.97 -6.12
CA ASP A 36 1.61 16.80 -7.34
C ASP A 36 2.37 16.21 -8.53
N THR A 37 3.10 15.13 -8.29
CA THR A 37 3.92 14.43 -9.29
C THR A 37 3.11 13.34 -9.99
N CYS A 38 2.02 12.87 -9.40
CA CYS A 38 1.23 11.77 -9.90
C CYS A 38 0.17 12.26 -10.91
N HIS A 39 0.20 11.71 -12.13
CA HIS A 39 -0.78 12.02 -13.17
C HIS A 39 -2.20 11.62 -12.78
N ALA A 40 -2.37 10.43 -12.20
CA ALA A 40 -3.68 9.94 -11.77
C ALA A 40 -4.29 10.85 -10.69
N TYR A 41 -3.50 11.27 -9.71
CA TYR A 41 -3.95 12.19 -8.67
C TYR A 41 -4.25 13.60 -9.21
N LYS A 42 -3.47 14.07 -10.20
CA LYS A 42 -3.74 15.35 -10.85
C LYS A 42 -5.02 15.35 -11.69
N GLY A 43 -5.35 14.21 -12.32
CA GLY A 43 -6.60 14.06 -13.06
C GLY A 43 -7.82 13.94 -12.15
N ASP A 44 -7.67 13.24 -11.02
CA ASP A 44 -8.73 13.04 -10.04
C ASP A 44 -8.13 13.13 -8.61
N PRO A 45 -8.28 14.29 -7.93
CA PRO A 45 -7.58 14.60 -6.68
C PRO A 45 -8.18 13.93 -5.43
N ARG A 46 -8.66 12.70 -5.57
CA ARG A 46 -9.09 11.85 -4.45
C ARG A 46 -7.91 11.30 -3.67
N LYS A 47 -8.01 11.29 -2.33
CA LYS A 47 -6.92 10.87 -1.44
C LYS A 47 -6.47 9.44 -1.71
N GLU A 48 -7.41 8.57 -2.05
CA GLU A 48 -7.22 7.16 -2.41
C GLU A 48 -6.33 7.01 -3.64
N TYR A 49 -6.40 7.97 -4.56
CA TYR A 49 -5.62 8.01 -5.80
C TYR A 49 -4.31 8.79 -5.67
N SER A 50 -3.97 9.26 -4.48
CA SER A 50 -2.62 9.78 -4.22
C SER A 50 -1.63 8.61 -4.09
N PRO A 51 -0.33 8.81 -4.40
CA PRO A 51 0.67 7.77 -4.18
C PRO A 51 0.74 7.32 -2.71
N VAL A 52 0.59 8.25 -1.77
CA VAL A 52 0.58 7.92 -0.33
C VAL A 52 -0.67 7.12 0.04
N GLY A 53 -1.84 7.49 -0.46
CA GLY A 53 -3.09 6.76 -0.23
C GLY A 53 -3.00 5.31 -0.68
N ARG A 54 -2.54 5.09 -1.92
CA ARG A 54 -2.27 3.74 -2.46
C ARG A 54 -1.30 2.94 -1.58
N ALA A 55 -0.16 3.55 -1.24
CA ALA A 55 0.85 2.92 -0.39
C ALA A 55 0.30 2.59 1.00
N GLU A 56 -0.57 3.42 1.56
CA GLU A 56 -1.17 3.19 2.88
C GLU A 56 -2.12 1.97 2.84
N THR A 57 -2.90 1.77 1.78
CA THR A 57 -3.76 0.57 1.64
C THR A 57 -2.95 -0.72 1.79
N VAL A 58 -1.78 -0.80 1.15
CA VAL A 58 -0.85 -1.94 1.29
C VAL A 58 -0.18 -1.96 2.67
N ARG A 59 0.22 -0.80 3.19
CA ARG A 59 0.88 -0.66 4.51
C ARG A 59 0.02 -1.16 5.66
N ARG A 60 -1.29 -0.90 5.64
CA ARG A 60 -2.22 -1.37 6.68
C ARG A 60 -2.28 -2.88 6.76
N LEU A 61 -2.32 -3.56 5.60
CA LEU A 61 -2.28 -5.02 5.50
C LEU A 61 -0.91 -5.58 5.90
N TYR A 62 0.17 -4.95 5.43
CA TYR A 62 1.53 -5.31 5.81
C TYR A 62 1.71 -5.29 7.32
N LYS A 63 1.33 -4.20 8.00
CA LYS A 63 1.40 -4.09 9.45
C LYS A 63 0.61 -5.20 10.14
N LYS A 64 -0.61 -5.51 9.68
CA LYS A 64 -1.47 -6.53 10.29
C LYS A 64 -0.87 -7.93 10.24
N TYR A 65 -0.24 -8.31 9.13
CA TYR A 65 0.14 -9.69 8.86
C TYR A 65 1.63 -9.99 8.96
N THR A 66 2.47 -8.97 9.10
CA THR A 66 3.93 -9.15 9.20
C THR A 66 4.56 -8.59 10.48
N ARG A 67 3.98 -7.54 11.08
CA ARG A 67 4.55 -6.90 12.26
C ARG A 67 3.86 -7.37 13.55
N PRO A 68 4.62 -7.73 14.60
CA PRO A 68 4.05 -8.05 15.91
C PRO A 68 3.21 -6.90 16.48
N SER A 69 3.63 -5.65 16.23
CA SER A 69 2.88 -4.46 16.67
C SER A 69 1.50 -4.35 16.04
N GLY A 70 1.33 -4.76 14.77
CA GLY A 70 0.00 -4.78 14.13
C GLY A 70 -0.90 -5.94 14.57
N PHE A 71 -0.31 -6.95 15.22
CA PHE A 71 -1.06 -8.00 15.89
C PHE A 71 -1.52 -7.56 17.29
N LEU A 72 -0.62 -7.00 18.09
CA LEU A 72 -0.86 -6.65 19.50
C LEU A 72 -1.58 -5.31 19.71
N LEU A 73 -1.32 -4.31 18.87
CA LEU A 73 -1.88 -2.96 18.99
C LEU A 73 -2.48 -2.48 17.66
N PRO A 74 -3.52 -3.16 17.14
CA PRO A 74 -4.05 -2.88 15.81
C PRO A 74 -4.64 -1.47 15.67
N TYR A 75 -5.19 -0.92 16.75
CA TYR A 75 -5.79 0.42 16.77
C TYR A 75 -4.74 1.52 16.62
N TRP A 76 -3.60 1.42 17.31
CA TRP A 76 -2.49 2.38 17.18
C TRP A 76 -1.71 2.24 15.86
N GLY A 77 -1.68 1.04 15.29
CA GLY A 77 -0.94 0.77 14.06
C GLY A 77 -1.67 1.12 12.77
N ASP A 78 -2.96 1.46 12.82
CA ASP A 78 -3.84 1.56 11.65
C ASP A 78 -3.91 0.24 10.86
N ALA A 79 -3.81 -0.90 11.55
CA ALA A 79 -3.68 -2.21 10.91
C ALA A 79 -5.04 -2.78 10.49
N SER A 80 -5.24 -2.96 9.18
CA SER A 80 -6.49 -3.52 8.62
C SER A 80 -6.36 -5.01 8.29
N LYS A 81 -7.45 -5.75 8.46
CA LYS A 81 -7.55 -7.15 8.02
C LYS A 81 -8.08 -7.20 6.58
N PHE A 82 -7.90 -8.32 5.90
CA PHE A 82 -8.60 -8.57 4.65
C PHE A 82 -10.11 -8.66 4.91
N ASP A 83 -10.85 -7.79 4.24
CA ASP A 83 -12.30 -7.76 4.12
C ASP A 83 -12.65 -7.29 2.70
N GLU A 84 -13.94 -7.33 2.34
CA GLU A 84 -14.41 -6.97 1.00
C GLU A 84 -14.09 -5.50 0.67
N THR A 85 -14.23 -4.60 1.64
CA THR A 85 -13.95 -3.16 1.44
C THR A 85 -12.48 -2.86 1.21
N VAL A 86 -11.58 -3.59 1.88
CA VAL A 86 -10.13 -3.47 1.71
C VAL A 86 -9.69 -4.08 0.39
N MET A 87 -10.34 -5.16 -0.05
CA MET A 87 -10.09 -5.73 -1.38
C MET A 87 -10.49 -4.78 -2.50
N GLU A 88 -11.64 -4.11 -2.36
CA GLU A 88 -12.09 -3.08 -3.31
C GLU A 88 -11.09 -1.90 -3.34
N ARG A 89 -10.67 -1.41 -2.17
CA ARG A 89 -9.65 -0.34 -2.09
C ARG A 89 -8.30 -0.76 -2.69
N LEU A 90 -7.89 -2.02 -2.52
CA LEU A 90 -6.66 -2.53 -3.14
C LEU A 90 -6.81 -2.57 -4.66
N TYR A 91 -7.95 -3.03 -5.16
CA TYR A 91 -8.26 -3.07 -6.58
C TYR A 91 -8.24 -1.66 -7.17
N GLU A 92 -8.95 -0.70 -6.57
CA GLU A 92 -8.92 0.69 -7.01
C GLU A 92 -7.52 1.31 -6.93
N ALA A 93 -6.77 1.04 -5.85
CA ALA A 93 -5.43 1.57 -5.68
C ALA A 93 -4.48 1.08 -6.79
N ALA A 94 -4.51 -0.22 -7.11
CA ALA A 94 -3.62 -0.79 -8.11
C ALA A 94 -4.05 -0.43 -9.55
N TRP A 95 -5.35 -0.42 -9.86
CA TRP A 95 -5.83 -0.16 -11.23
C TRP A 95 -5.88 1.33 -11.57
N SER A 96 -5.96 2.21 -10.57
CA SER A 96 -5.75 3.64 -10.77
C SER A 96 -4.27 4.01 -10.97
N CYS A 97 -3.33 3.09 -10.75
CA CYS A 97 -1.89 3.35 -10.89
C CYS A 97 -1.39 2.99 -12.29
N THR A 98 -0.76 3.94 -12.97
CA THR A 98 -0.16 3.69 -14.30
C THR A 98 1.24 3.04 -14.24
N GLY A 99 1.81 2.85 -13.04
CA GLY A 99 3.16 2.29 -12.90
C GLY A 99 4.30 3.20 -13.40
N CYS A 100 4.04 4.48 -13.68
CA CYS A 100 5.00 5.43 -14.26
C CYS A 100 6.19 5.81 -13.36
N ARG A 101 6.17 5.43 -12.07
CA ARG A 101 7.24 5.69 -11.05
C ARG A 101 7.66 7.15 -10.82
N ARG A 102 6.93 8.13 -11.34
CA ARG A 102 7.23 9.56 -11.06
C ARG A 102 7.21 9.90 -9.56
N CYS A 103 6.36 9.22 -8.80
CA CYS A 103 6.32 9.33 -7.34
C CYS A 103 7.58 8.82 -6.64
N MET A 104 8.29 7.84 -7.20
CA MET A 104 9.55 7.32 -6.66
C MET A 104 10.68 8.31 -6.89
N VAL A 105 10.79 8.83 -8.12
CA VAL A 105 11.84 9.78 -8.53
C VAL A 105 11.82 11.05 -7.66
N ASN A 106 10.62 11.51 -7.30
CA ASN A 106 10.45 12.73 -6.50
C ASN A 106 10.41 12.48 -4.98
N CYS A 107 10.45 11.22 -4.54
CA CYS A 107 10.45 10.91 -3.12
C CYS A 107 11.87 11.06 -2.55
N PRO A 108 12.09 11.84 -1.47
CA PRO A 108 13.42 11.95 -0.85
C PRO A 108 13.91 10.63 -0.24
N PHE A 109 13.00 9.67 -0.01
CA PHE A 109 13.29 8.33 0.49
C PHE A 109 13.23 7.24 -0.60
N ALA A 110 13.07 7.63 -1.86
CA ALA A 110 12.97 6.72 -3.01
C ALA A 110 11.89 5.61 -2.85
N VAL A 111 10.76 5.93 -2.20
CA VAL A 111 9.64 5.00 -1.99
C VAL A 111 8.96 4.68 -3.32
N ASP A 112 9.11 3.45 -3.81
CA ASP A 112 8.47 3.01 -5.06
C ASP A 112 7.03 2.52 -4.81
N THR A 113 6.07 3.41 -5.02
CA THR A 113 4.64 3.06 -4.95
C THR A 113 4.18 2.19 -6.11
N GLY A 114 4.80 2.32 -7.29
CA GLY A 114 4.47 1.48 -8.45
C GLY A 114 4.80 0.02 -8.18
N MET A 115 5.95 -0.23 -7.55
CA MET A 115 6.33 -1.58 -7.10
C MET A 115 5.38 -2.11 -6.02
N MET A 116 4.90 -1.24 -5.10
CA MET A 116 3.93 -1.64 -4.08
C MET A 116 2.60 -2.10 -4.67
N MET A 117 2.15 -1.52 -5.77
CA MET A 117 0.90 -1.93 -6.43
C MET A 117 1.01 -3.32 -7.07
N GLY A 118 2.21 -3.81 -7.39
CA GLY A 118 2.43 -5.16 -7.91
C GLY A 118 2.28 -6.30 -6.87
N VAL A 119 1.98 -5.98 -5.61
CA VAL A 119 1.57 -6.99 -4.61
C VAL A 119 0.16 -7.51 -4.86
N VAL A 120 -0.71 -6.68 -5.45
CA VAL A 120 -2.08 -7.03 -5.81
C VAL A 120 -2.07 -7.81 -7.13
#